data_AF-A0A956VVR1-F1
#
_entry.id   AF-A0A956VVR1-F1
#
_cell.length_a   1.000
_cell.length_b   1.000
_cell.length_c   1.000
_cell.angle_alpha   90.00
_cell.angle_beta   90.00
_cell.angle_gamma   90.00
#
_symmetry.space_group_name_H-M   'P 1'
#
loop_
_entity.id
_entity.type
_entity.pdbx_description
1 polymer ?
#
loop_
_entity_poly.entity_id
_entity_poly.type
_entity_poly.pdbx_seq_one_letter_code
_entity_poly.pdbx_strand_id
1 'polypeptide(L)'
;GGLATYAGAALITAYAWLAVAGVIVMLRGLLNPWYDATLHAFFIGFVIGSIFAHGPIILPALTGRAVRFTPMFLLALVLLHASVGLRVAASLASEQNWRQQAAHAHVLAFVAYVAAMALGLLLERRRSIAGTPVG
;
A
#
# COMPACT_ATOMS: atom_id res chain seq x y z
N GLY A 1 -10.44 -16.06 4.07
CA GLY A 1 -8.98 -16.35 4.09
C GLY A 1 -8.19 -15.07 4.29
N GLY A 2 -6.93 -15.15 4.74
CA GLY A 2 -6.13 -13.97 5.12
C GLY A 2 -6.00 -12.88 4.04
N LEU A 3 -5.93 -13.25 2.75
CA LEU A 3 -5.87 -12.28 1.64
C LEU A 3 -7.14 -11.42 1.51
N ALA A 4 -8.32 -12.01 1.72
CA ALA A 4 -9.57 -11.28 1.58
C ALA A 4 -9.73 -10.24 2.70
N THR A 5 -9.37 -10.60 3.94
CA THR A 5 -9.36 -9.68 5.08
C THR A 5 -8.35 -8.56 4.87
N TYR A 6 -7.15 -8.89 4.38
CA TYR A 6 -6.14 -7.90 4.03
C TYR A 6 -6.64 -6.93 2.96
N ALA A 7 -7.19 -7.43 1.85
CA ALA A 7 -7.69 -6.60 0.76
C ALA A 7 -8.83 -5.68 1.22
N GLY A 8 -9.75 -6.19 2.06
CA GLY A 8 -10.81 -5.38 2.66
C GLY A 8 -10.27 -4.25 3.54
N ALA A 9 -9.32 -4.55 4.43
CA ALA A 9 -8.69 -3.54 5.28
C ALA A 9 -7.91 -2.49 4.46
N ALA A 10 -7.16 -2.93 3.45
CA ALA A 10 -6.41 -2.07 2.55
C ALA A 10 -7.33 -1.15 1.72
N LEU A 11 -8.47 -1.65 1.25
CA LEU A 11 -9.47 -0.83 0.55
C LEU A 11 -10.11 0.21 1.48
N ILE A 12 -10.54 -0.20 2.68
CA ILE A 12 -11.16 0.73 3.65
C ILE A 12 -10.20 1.88 3.98
N THR A 13 -8.94 1.55 4.24
CA THR A 13 -7.90 2.55 4.56
C THR A 13 -7.55 3.42 3.35
N ALA A 14 -7.50 2.86 2.13
CA ALA A 14 -7.32 3.65 0.91
C ALA A 14 -8.50 4.62 0.67
N TYR A 15 -9.74 4.17 0.85
CA TYR A 15 -10.92 5.04 0.74
C TYR A 15 -10.95 6.11 1.83
N ALA A 16 -10.45 5.83 3.03
CA ALA A 16 -10.27 6.84 4.06
C ALA A 16 -9.34 7.97 3.58
N TRP A 17 -8.24 7.64 2.89
CA TRP A 17 -7.36 8.65 2.28
C TRP A 17 -8.04 9.43 1.15
N LEU A 18 -8.90 8.77 0.34
CA LEU A 18 -9.71 9.47 -0.66
C LEU A 18 -10.65 10.49 -0.01
N ALA A 19 -11.30 10.11 1.09
CA ALA A 19 -12.14 11.02 1.86
C ALA A 19 -11.33 12.19 2.43
N VAL A 20 -10.13 11.94 2.97
CA VAL A 20 -9.21 13.00 3.44
C VAL A 20 -8.86 13.97 2.31
N ALA A 21 -8.46 13.46 1.14
CA ALA A 21 -8.15 14.30 -0.02
C ALA A 21 -9.37 15.15 -0.44
N GLY A 22 -10.57 14.54 -0.49
CA GLY A 22 -11.82 15.23 -0.78
C GLY A 22 -12.13 16.34 0.23
N VAL A 23 -12.00 16.07 1.52
CA VAL A 23 -12.23 17.06 2.59
C VAL A 23 -11.25 18.23 2.49
N ILE A 24 -9.97 17.98 2.22
CA ILE A 24 -8.99 19.06 2.04
C ILE A 24 -9.39 19.94 0.85
N VAL A 25 -9.76 19.34 -0.29
CA VAL A 25 -10.22 20.09 -1.47
C VAL A 25 -11.48 20.90 -1.18
N MET A 26 -12.47 20.31 -0.51
CA MET A 26 -13.72 21.02 -0.18
C MET A 26 -13.49 22.22 0.74
N LEU A 27 -12.58 22.11 1.71
CA LEU A 27 -12.34 23.16 2.73
C LEU A 27 -11.29 24.20 2.34
N ARG A 28 -10.34 23.83 1.47
CA ARG A 28 -9.14 24.63 1.15
C ARG A 28 -8.90 24.81 -0.34
N GLY A 29 -9.62 24.10 -1.20
CA GLY A 29 -9.35 24.05 -2.62
C GLY A 29 -8.02 23.40 -2.96
N LEU A 30 -7.60 23.54 -4.22
CA LEU A 30 -6.31 23.07 -4.74
C LEU A 30 -5.28 24.20 -4.76
N LEU A 31 -5.06 24.85 -3.62
CA LEU A 31 -4.12 25.95 -3.47
C LEU A 31 -2.92 25.53 -2.61
N ASN A 32 -1.76 26.14 -2.83
CA ASN A 32 -0.62 25.96 -1.92
C ASN A 32 -0.97 26.56 -0.54
N PRO A 33 -0.58 25.92 0.57
CA PRO A 33 0.28 24.72 0.70
C PRO A 33 -0.48 23.37 0.68
N TRP A 34 -1.80 23.38 0.59
CA TRP A 34 -2.66 22.18 0.70
C TRP A 34 -2.61 21.27 -0.53
N TYR A 35 -2.27 21.83 -1.69
CA TYR A 35 -2.13 21.12 -2.95
C TYR A 35 -1.25 19.87 -2.82
N ASP A 36 -0.06 20.01 -2.24
CA ASP A 36 0.90 18.91 -2.07
C ASP A 36 0.33 17.79 -1.16
N ALA A 37 -0.30 18.17 -0.05
CA ALA A 37 -0.94 17.21 0.86
C ALA A 37 -2.09 16.45 0.19
N THR A 38 -2.95 17.16 -0.54
CA THR A 38 -4.07 16.56 -1.29
C THR A 38 -3.58 15.55 -2.31
N LEU A 39 -2.57 15.91 -3.11
CA LEU A 39 -2.04 15.01 -4.14
C LEU A 39 -1.44 13.74 -3.53
N HIS A 40 -0.70 13.85 -2.42
CA HIS A 40 -0.10 12.67 -1.79
C HIS A 40 -1.16 11.79 -1.10
N ALA A 41 -2.18 12.39 -0.48
CA ALA A 41 -3.32 11.65 0.06
C ALA A 41 -4.05 10.88 -1.07
N PHE A 42 -4.27 11.52 -2.21
CA PHE A 42 -4.96 10.89 -3.35
C PHE A 42 -4.10 9.82 -4.05
N PHE A 43 -2.91 10.18 -4.55
CA PHE A 43 -2.13 9.26 -5.35
C PHE A 43 -1.51 8.14 -4.51
N ILE A 44 -0.88 8.47 -3.38
CA ILE A 44 -0.20 7.44 -2.59
C ILE A 44 -1.16 6.79 -1.59
N GLY A 45 -1.90 7.60 -0.84
CA GLY A 45 -2.84 7.09 0.16
C GLY A 45 -3.96 6.26 -0.45
N PHE A 46 -4.59 6.76 -1.51
CA PHE A 46 -5.70 6.08 -2.19
C PHE A 46 -5.27 5.20 -3.36
N VAL A 47 -4.60 5.73 -4.40
CA VAL A 47 -4.30 4.94 -5.62
C VAL A 47 -3.30 3.82 -5.32
N ILE A 48 -2.13 4.13 -4.74
CA ILE A 48 -1.15 3.09 -4.38
C ILE A 48 -1.71 2.14 -3.30
N GLY A 49 -2.42 2.67 -2.31
CA GLY A 49 -3.12 1.83 -1.30
C GLY A 49 -4.10 0.84 -1.92
N SER A 50 -4.88 1.27 -2.92
CA SER A 50 -5.81 0.40 -3.66
C SER A 50 -5.07 -0.64 -4.51
N ILE A 51 -3.93 -0.27 -5.11
CA ILE A 51 -3.06 -1.23 -5.81
C ILE A 51 -2.56 -2.30 -4.84
N PHE A 52 -2.18 -1.93 -3.61
CA PHE A 52 -1.73 -2.91 -2.61
C PHE A 52 -2.84 -3.90 -2.26
N ALA A 53 -4.08 -3.43 -2.16
CA ALA A 53 -5.24 -4.25 -1.89
C ALA A 53 -5.50 -5.29 -2.99
N HIS A 54 -5.39 -4.88 -4.26
CA HIS A 54 -5.74 -5.73 -5.40
C HIS A 54 -4.57 -6.56 -5.95
N GLY A 55 -3.33 -6.13 -5.74
CA GLY A 55 -2.15 -6.81 -6.31
C GLY A 55 -2.09 -8.32 -6.02
N PRO A 56 -2.41 -8.83 -4.81
CA PRO A 56 -2.38 -10.27 -4.53
C PRO A 56 -3.51 -11.04 -5.21
N ILE A 57 -4.52 -10.35 -5.74
CA ILE A 57 -5.69 -10.92 -6.43
C ILE A 57 -5.45 -10.88 -7.95
N ILE A 58 -4.96 -9.75 -8.46
CA ILE A 58 -4.70 -9.54 -9.89
C ILE A 58 -3.51 -10.41 -10.36
N LEU A 59 -2.44 -10.48 -9.56
CA LEU A 59 -1.23 -11.17 -10.00
C LEU A 59 -1.45 -12.68 -10.26
N PRO A 60 -2.18 -13.43 -9.42
CA PRO A 60 -2.57 -14.80 -9.75
C PRO A 60 -3.39 -14.94 -11.03
N ALA A 61 -4.29 -14.00 -11.31
CA ALA A 61 -5.11 -14.03 -12.52
C ALA A 61 -4.26 -13.85 -13.79
N LEU A 62 -3.20 -13.06 -13.72
CA LEU A 62 -2.28 -12.84 -14.86
C LEU A 62 -1.22 -13.93 -15.00
N THR A 63 -0.71 -14.46 -13.89
CA THR A 63 0.43 -15.40 -13.89
C THR A 63 0.03 -16.86 -13.74
N GLY A 64 -1.23 -17.14 -13.42
CA GLY A 64 -1.73 -18.48 -13.09
C GLY A 64 -1.20 -19.05 -11.77
N ARG A 65 -0.44 -18.28 -11.00
CA ARG A 65 0.20 -18.73 -9.75
C ARG A 65 -0.46 -18.09 -8.54
N ALA A 66 -0.97 -18.93 -7.64
CA ALA A 66 -1.52 -18.46 -6.38
C ALA A 66 -0.44 -17.76 -5.53
N VAL A 67 -0.83 -16.70 -4.84
CA VAL A 67 0.01 -15.98 -3.88
C VAL A 67 -0.39 -16.40 -2.48
N ARG A 68 0.54 -16.88 -1.67
CA ARG A 68 0.28 -17.14 -0.26
C ARG A 68 0.30 -15.85 0.56
N PHE A 69 -0.69 -15.67 1.43
CA PHE A 69 -0.67 -14.57 2.39
C PHE A 69 0.51 -14.70 3.38
N THR A 70 1.21 -13.60 3.60
CA THR A 70 2.25 -13.47 4.62
C THR A 70 2.01 -12.21 5.46
N PRO A 71 2.42 -12.19 6.74
CA PRO A 71 2.31 -10.98 7.57
C PRO A 71 3.04 -9.75 7.00
N MET A 72 4.00 -9.95 6.09
CA MET A 72 4.75 -8.88 5.43
C MET A 72 3.86 -7.95 4.60
N PHE A 73 2.72 -8.45 4.09
CA PHE A 73 1.71 -7.61 3.43
C PHE A 73 1.13 -6.53 4.36
N LEU A 74 0.88 -6.89 5.63
CA LEU A 74 0.37 -5.95 6.62
C LEU A 74 1.45 -4.94 7.00
N LEU A 75 2.70 -5.38 7.15
CA LEU A 75 3.82 -4.48 7.40
C LEU A 75 3.95 -3.44 6.29
N ALA A 76 3.92 -3.86 5.02
CA ALA A 76 4.00 -2.96 3.88
C ALA A 76 2.82 -1.96 3.84
N LEU A 77 1.61 -2.42 4.17
CA LEU A 77 0.43 -1.57 4.23
C LEU A 77 0.51 -0.52 5.34
N VAL A 78 0.90 -0.92 6.55
CA VAL A 78 1.09 0.00 7.68
C VAL A 78 2.18 1.01 7.37
N LEU A 79 3.31 0.57 6.80
CA LEU A 79 4.39 1.46 6.38
C LEU A 79 3.91 2.49 5.35
N LEU A 80 3.10 2.07 4.37
CA LEU A 80 2.55 2.98 3.36
C LEU A 80 1.65 4.05 3.98
N HIS A 81 0.71 3.67 4.84
CA HIS A 81 -0.19 4.66 5.45
C HIS A 81 0.53 5.58 6.44
N ALA A 82 1.51 5.05 7.19
CA ALA A 82 2.35 5.85 8.05
C ALA A 82 3.20 6.85 7.25
N SER A 83 3.78 6.43 6.13
CA SER A 83 4.59 7.32 5.28
C SER A 83 3.75 8.44 4.67
N VAL A 84 2.52 8.15 4.24
CA VAL A 84 1.58 9.16 3.71
C VAL A 84 1.13 10.11 4.81
N GLY A 85 0.82 9.59 6.00
CA GLY A 85 0.48 10.43 7.16
C GLY A 85 1.59 11.40 7.52
N LEU A 86 2.84 10.90 7.57
CA LEU A 86 4.02 11.73 7.78
C LEU A 86 4.18 12.77 6.66
N ARG A 87 4.00 12.38 5.39
CA ARG A 87 4.09 13.30 4.25
C ARG A 87 3.08 14.42 4.36
N VAL A 88 1.81 14.10 4.61
CA VAL A 88 0.73 15.08 4.76
C VAL A 88 1.03 16.01 5.93
N ALA A 89 1.37 15.49 7.11
CA ALA A 89 1.72 16.30 8.27
C ALA A 89 2.90 17.25 7.98
N ALA A 90 3.97 16.75 7.34
CA ALA A 90 5.13 17.55 6.96
C ALA A 90 4.82 18.59 5.87
N SER A 91 3.87 18.29 4.98
CA SER A 91 3.38 19.26 3.99
C SER A 91 2.67 20.42 4.69
N LEU A 92 1.81 20.14 5.66
CA LEU A 92 1.07 21.14 6.43
C LEU A 92 1.97 21.96 7.36
N ALA A 93 2.98 21.34 7.96
CA ALA A 93 3.95 22.02 8.81
C ALA A 93 5.02 22.81 8.03
N SER A 94 5.05 22.68 6.69
CA SER A 94 6.12 23.25 5.84
C SER A 94 7.54 22.78 6.21
N GLU A 95 7.64 21.58 6.80
CA GLU A 95 8.88 21.00 7.32
C GLU A 95 9.60 20.14 6.28
N GLN A 96 10.65 20.68 5.65
CA GLN A 96 11.32 20.03 4.53
C GLN A 96 12.02 18.71 4.91
N ASN A 97 12.61 18.62 6.11
CA ASN A 97 13.31 17.41 6.56
C ASN A 97 12.35 16.21 6.67
N TRP A 98 11.19 16.42 7.28
CA TRP A 98 10.17 15.38 7.43
C TRP A 98 9.56 14.95 6.10
N ARG A 99 9.49 15.85 5.10
CA ARG A 99 9.07 15.50 3.73
C ARG A 99 10.06 14.52 3.07
N GLN A 100 11.37 14.71 3.27
CA GLN A 100 12.39 13.79 2.75
C GLN A 100 12.31 12.42 3.43
N GLN A 101 12.18 12.39 4.76
CA GLN A 101 12.01 11.14 5.50
C GLN A 101 10.76 10.38 5.06
N ALA A 102 9.66 11.09 4.83
CA ALA A 102 8.45 10.49 4.28
C ALA A 102 8.73 9.86 2.90
N ALA A 103 9.45 10.54 2.00
CA ALA A 103 9.80 9.99 0.68
C ALA A 103 10.58 8.66 0.78
N HIS A 104 11.55 8.56 1.69
CA HIS A 104 12.27 7.30 1.94
C HIS A 104 11.33 6.20 2.47
N ALA A 105 10.41 6.54 3.36
CA ALA A 105 9.43 5.60 3.89
C ALA A 105 8.46 5.08 2.81
N HIS A 106 8.09 5.90 1.81
CA HIS A 106 7.30 5.44 0.65
C HIS A 106 8.01 4.36 -0.15
N VAL A 107 9.29 4.59 -0.46
CA VAL A 107 10.11 3.62 -1.19
C VAL A 107 10.22 2.32 -0.39
N LEU A 108 10.47 2.42 0.91
CA LEU A 108 10.56 1.25 1.79
C LEU A 108 9.23 0.46 1.84
N ALA A 109 8.09 1.15 1.93
CA ALA A 109 6.78 0.52 1.90
C ALA A 109 6.54 -0.23 0.58
N PHE A 110 6.91 0.37 -0.55
CA PHE A 110 6.79 -0.26 -1.87
C PHE A 110 7.70 -1.48 -2.01
N VAL A 111 8.97 -1.37 -1.60
CA VAL A 111 9.91 -2.50 -1.61
C VAL A 111 9.42 -3.63 -0.70
N ALA A 112 8.93 -3.31 0.50
CA ALA A 112 8.38 -4.29 1.43
C ALA A 112 7.18 -5.03 0.82
N TYR A 113 6.32 -4.32 0.09
CA TYR A 113 5.18 -4.92 -0.61
C TYR A 113 5.62 -5.88 -1.72
N VAL A 114 6.57 -5.46 -2.56
CA VAL A 114 7.13 -6.31 -3.62
C VAL A 114 7.80 -7.55 -3.03
N ALA A 115 8.54 -7.40 -1.94
CA ALA A 115 9.14 -8.52 -1.22
C ALA A 115 8.08 -9.47 -0.62
N ALA A 116 6.99 -8.94 -0.07
CA ALA A 116 5.86 -9.75 0.43
C ALA A 116 5.22 -10.58 -0.69
N MET A 117 5.06 -9.98 -1.88
CA MET A 117 4.55 -10.65 -3.07
C MET A 117 5.47 -11.77 -3.54
N ALA A 118 6.76 -11.47 -3.69
CA ALA A 118 7.77 -12.45 -4.08
C ALA A 118 7.82 -13.62 -3.09
N LEU A 119 7.83 -13.33 -1.79
CA LEU A 119 7.80 -14.35 -0.75
C LEU A 119 6.52 -15.19 -0.83
N GLY A 120 5.36 -14.57 -1.02
CA GLY A 120 4.08 -15.27 -1.17
C GLY A 120 4.07 -16.25 -2.35
N LEU A 121 4.63 -15.84 -3.50
CA LEU A 121 4.78 -16.70 -4.67
C LEU A 121 5.80 -17.83 -4.45
N LEU A 122 6.94 -17.53 -3.82
CA LEU A 122 7.99 -18.52 -3.56
C LEU A 122 7.52 -19.60 -2.57
N LEU A 123 6.79 -19.21 -1.53
CA LEU A 123 6.24 -20.14 -0.55
C LEU A 123 5.18 -21.06 -1.17
N GLU A 124 4.37 -20.54 -2.08
CA GLU A 124 3.38 -21.36 -2.79
C GLU A 124 4.06 -22.37 -3.72
N ARG A 125 5.07 -21.94 -4.48
CA ARG A 125 5.86 -22.83 -5.35
C ARG A 125 6.48 -24.01 -4.57
N ARG A 126 7.01 -23.77 -3.37
CA ARG A 126 7.59 -24.84 -2.53
C ARG A 126 6.56 -25.88 -2.11
N ARG A 127 5.33 -25.45 -1.81
CA ARG A 127 4.24 -26.35 -1.43
C ARG A 127 3.81 -27.24 -2.59
N SER A 128 3.71 -26.70 -3.81
CA SER A 128 3.35 -27.49 -4.99
C SER A 128 4.36 -28.59 -5.31
N ILE A 129 5.66 -28.34 -5.07
CA ILE A 129 6.74 -29.32 -5.31
C ILE A 129 6.76 -30.42 -4.23
N ALA A 130 6.52 -30.07 -2.96
CA ALA A 130 6.52 -31.04 -1.87
C ALA A 130 5.27 -31.95 -1.84
N GLY A 131 4.20 -31.56 -2.54
CA GLY A 131 2.91 -32.26 -2.55
C GLY A 131 2.72 -33.28 -3.66
N THR A 132 3.69 -33.50 -4.56
CA THR A 132 3.62 -34.61 -5.53
C THR A 132 3.85 -35.94 -4.81
N PRO A 133 2.86 -36.84 -4.72
CA PRO A 133 3.11 -38.18 -4.21
C PRO A 133 4.05 -38.89 -5.19
N VAL A 134 5.20 -39.34 -4.70
CA VAL A 134 5.99 -40.35 -5.41
C VAL A 134 5.15 -41.63 -5.35
N GLY A 135 4.64 -42.05 -6.51
CA GLY A 135 3.88 -43.28 -6.66
C GLY A 135 4.71 -44.53 -6.37
#